data_AF-A0A1A3NCL8-F1
#
_entry.id   AF-A0A1A3NCL8-F1
#
_cell.length_a   1.000
_cell.length_b   1.000
_cell.length_c   1.000
_cell.angle_alpha   90.00
_cell.angle_beta   90.00
_cell.angle_gamma   90.00
#
_symmetry.space_group_name_H-M   'P 1'
#
loop_
_entity.id
_entity.type
_entity.pdbx_description
1 polymer ?
#
loop_
_entity_poly.entity_id
_entity_poly.type
_entity_poly.pdbx_seq_one_letter_code
_entity_poly.pdbx_strand_id
1 'polypeptide(L)'
;MSEAAAARHSPRRIDGELILLWTLPVTVVIWIAAFFLFPGFSPPMSPTMSAEQVAAFYRDPARTPQIRYSMVLFNWFGVCLIPILALIAMQIRRMAHRTPIFSYAMLGCAAGGPTLFLIADVCWLLAAFRPERSPELTQLLNDFAWVTFTVVVPFLIGQSVILAAAIYFDDQPQPVFARWVAYFNLLVAAALVPASFVGVSLTGPLAWDGALSFWLKNIAIGVWVVVMGGVLGRAVYRERAEIHSRTAELAGA
;
A
#
# COMPACT_ATOMS: atom_id res chain seq x y z
N MET A 1 -47.34 1.27 -25.70
CA MET A 1 -46.71 1.44 -24.36
C MET A 1 -45.20 1.36 -24.50
N SER A 2 -44.62 2.30 -25.27
CA SER A 2 -43.36 2.12 -26.01
C SER A 2 -42.19 3.01 -25.54
N GLU A 3 -42.30 3.74 -24.43
CA GLU A 3 -41.24 4.68 -24.01
C GLU A 3 -40.65 4.39 -22.62
N ALA A 4 -41.32 3.58 -21.79
CA ALA A 4 -40.88 3.35 -20.40
C ALA A 4 -39.75 2.29 -20.25
N ALA A 5 -39.50 1.48 -21.28
CA ALA A 5 -38.46 0.45 -21.25
C ALA A 5 -37.09 0.93 -21.77
N ALA A 6 -37.05 2.04 -22.51
CA ALA A 6 -35.82 2.57 -23.11
C ALA A 6 -34.98 3.43 -22.14
N ALA A 7 -35.49 3.75 -20.94
CA ALA A 7 -34.89 4.73 -20.04
C ALA A 7 -33.95 4.16 -18.95
N ARG A 8 -33.54 2.87 -18.99
CA ARG A 8 -32.79 2.24 -17.87
C ARG A 8 -31.29 1.98 -18.06
N HIS A 9 -30.67 2.42 -19.14
CA HIS A 9 -29.22 2.37 -19.28
C HIS A 9 -28.67 3.73 -19.74
N SER A 10 -28.82 4.77 -18.90
CA SER A 10 -27.86 5.87 -18.98
C SER A 10 -26.49 5.30 -18.63
N PRO A 11 -25.46 5.39 -19.51
CA PRO A 11 -24.11 5.00 -19.14
C PRO A 11 -23.73 5.88 -17.95
N ARG A 12 -23.41 5.26 -16.81
CA ARG A 12 -23.02 6.01 -15.61
C ARG A 12 -21.81 6.86 -15.98
N ARG A 13 -22.05 8.17 -16.11
CA ARG A 13 -21.13 9.18 -16.67
C ARG A 13 -19.84 9.40 -15.86
N ILE A 14 -19.67 8.67 -14.75
CA ILE A 14 -18.54 8.76 -13.85
C ILE A 14 -18.05 7.35 -13.60
N ASP A 15 -16.99 6.94 -14.30
CA ASP A 15 -16.37 5.64 -14.01
C ASP A 15 -15.51 5.80 -12.75
N GLY A 16 -16.07 5.35 -11.62
CA GLY A 16 -15.40 5.39 -10.32
C GLY A 16 -14.00 4.79 -10.35
N GLU A 17 -13.75 3.81 -11.22
CA GLU A 17 -12.42 3.24 -11.44
C GLU A 17 -11.38 4.26 -11.93
N LEU A 18 -11.77 5.20 -12.79
CA LEU A 18 -10.86 6.24 -13.27
C LEU A 18 -10.61 7.30 -12.19
N ILE A 19 -11.64 7.65 -11.41
CA ILE A 19 -11.45 8.53 -10.25
C ILE A 19 -10.45 7.90 -9.29
N LEU A 20 -10.64 6.63 -8.94
CA LEU A 20 -9.73 5.88 -8.07
C LEU A 20 -8.35 5.70 -8.72
N LEU A 21 -8.25 5.59 -10.05
CA LEU A 21 -6.97 5.45 -10.73
C LEU A 21 -6.18 6.76 -10.66
N TRP A 22 -6.85 7.91 -10.78
CA TRP A 22 -6.19 9.22 -10.66
C TRP A 22 -5.79 9.59 -9.23
N THR A 23 -6.22 8.83 -8.21
CA THR A 23 -5.62 8.98 -6.87
C THR A 23 -4.20 8.43 -6.83
N LEU A 24 -3.83 7.47 -7.70
CA LEU A 24 -2.49 6.87 -7.71
C LEU A 24 -1.36 7.90 -7.93
N PRO A 25 -1.38 8.79 -8.95
CA PRO A 25 -0.39 9.86 -9.06
C PRO A 25 -0.30 10.74 -7.81
N VAL A 26 -1.45 11.08 -7.21
CA VAL A 26 -1.50 11.86 -5.98
C VAL A 26 -0.83 11.11 -4.83
N THR A 27 -1.13 9.82 -4.66
CA THR A 27 -0.49 8.93 -3.67
C THR A 27 1.03 8.89 -3.85
N VAL A 28 1.52 8.74 -5.08
CA VAL A 28 2.96 8.71 -5.38
C VAL A 28 3.62 10.05 -5.07
N VAL A 29 2.97 11.18 -5.40
CA VAL A 29 3.47 12.52 -5.06
C VAL A 29 3.54 12.72 -3.55
N ILE A 30 2.50 12.34 -2.80
CA ILE A 30 2.48 12.42 -1.33
C ILE A 30 3.61 11.55 -0.74
N TRP A 31 3.79 10.34 -1.26
CA TRP A 31 4.84 9.42 -0.84
C TRP A 31 6.24 10.03 -1.03
N ILE A 32 6.54 10.51 -2.24
CA ILE A 32 7.82 11.17 -2.55
C ILE A 32 8.00 12.41 -1.66
N ALA A 33 6.97 13.24 -1.53
CA ALA A 33 7.01 14.43 -0.68
C ALA A 33 7.32 14.09 0.78
N ALA A 34 6.73 13.02 1.34
CA ALA A 34 6.99 12.59 2.71
C ALA A 34 8.46 12.22 2.93
N PHE A 35 9.12 11.57 1.95
CA PHE A 35 10.53 11.18 2.05
C PHE A 35 11.51 12.34 1.80
N PHE A 36 11.20 13.26 0.88
CA PHE A 36 12.14 14.32 0.47
C PHE A 36 11.97 15.64 1.23
N LEU A 37 10.74 16.01 1.60
CA LEU A 37 10.50 17.29 2.29
C LEU A 37 10.79 17.18 3.79
N PHE A 38 10.57 16.00 4.37
CA PHE A 38 10.67 15.79 5.82
C PHE A 38 11.32 14.44 6.15
N PRO A 39 12.65 14.32 6.05
CA PRO A 39 13.37 13.08 6.33
C PRO A 39 13.48 12.83 7.85
N GLY A 40 12.35 12.76 8.56
CA GLY A 40 12.29 12.69 10.02
C GLY A 40 13.03 11.50 10.63
N PHE A 41 13.23 10.42 9.86
CA PHE A 41 13.94 9.20 10.26
C PHE A 41 14.94 8.72 9.19
N SER A 42 15.70 9.65 8.58
CA SER A 42 16.78 9.31 7.64
C SER A 42 18.14 9.62 8.27
N PRO A 43 18.99 8.62 8.60
CA PRO A 43 18.76 7.16 8.51
C PRO A 43 17.77 6.64 9.58
N PRO A 44 17.22 5.42 9.39
CA PRO A 44 16.33 4.79 10.38
C PRO A 44 17.00 4.66 11.75
N MET A 45 16.20 4.78 12.81
CA MET A 45 16.69 4.73 14.18
C MET A 45 17.11 3.31 14.57
N SER A 46 18.28 3.16 15.18
CA SER A 46 18.77 1.82 15.55
C SER A 46 18.01 1.24 16.75
N PRO A 47 17.68 -0.06 16.75
CA PRO A 47 17.09 -0.76 17.90
C PRO A 47 17.99 -0.85 19.13
N THR A 48 19.28 -0.54 19.00
CA THR A 48 20.24 -0.58 20.11
C THR A 48 20.38 0.75 20.84
N MET A 49 19.68 1.79 20.40
CA MET A 49 19.72 3.10 21.04
C MET A 49 19.13 3.04 22.46
N SER A 50 19.80 3.72 23.40
CA SER A 50 19.28 3.83 24.77
C SER A 50 18.04 4.72 24.81
N ALA A 51 17.23 4.58 25.86
CA ALA A 51 16.04 5.39 26.05
C ALA A 51 16.33 6.90 26.01
N GLU A 52 17.47 7.32 26.59
CA GLU A 52 17.93 8.71 26.61
C GLU A 52 18.29 9.21 25.21
N GLN A 53 18.95 8.38 24.40
CA GLN A 53 19.30 8.72 23.02
C GLN A 53 18.05 8.87 22.16
N VAL A 54 17.07 7.97 22.32
CA VAL A 54 15.78 8.06 21.64
C VAL A 54 15.04 9.34 22.07
N ALA A 55 14.96 9.61 23.37
CA ALA A 55 14.30 10.82 23.88
C ALA A 55 14.99 12.10 23.40
N ALA A 56 16.33 12.13 23.38
CA ALA A 56 17.09 13.26 22.86
C ALA A 56 16.79 13.52 21.37
N PHE A 57 16.62 12.46 20.57
CA PHE A 57 16.23 12.57 19.17
C PHE A 57 14.87 13.27 18.98
N TYR A 58 13.86 12.88 19.76
CA TYR A 58 12.52 13.50 19.67
C TYR A 58 12.45 14.93 20.23
N ARG A 59 13.35 15.28 21.17
CA ARG A 59 13.45 16.61 21.78
C ARG A 59 14.21 17.62 20.94
N ASP A 60 14.96 17.18 19.93
CA ASP A 60 15.74 18.05 19.06
C ASP A 60 14.82 19.01 18.26
N PRO A 61 14.88 20.34 18.53
CA PRO A 61 14.02 21.32 17.87
C PRO A 61 14.15 21.34 16.34
N ALA A 62 15.30 20.93 15.79
CA ALA A 62 15.51 20.86 14.35
C ALA A 62 14.79 19.68 13.70
N ARG A 63 14.57 18.59 14.46
CA ARG A 63 13.95 17.33 13.98
C ARG A 63 12.46 17.25 14.29
N THR A 64 12.01 17.81 15.41
CA THR A 64 10.60 17.70 15.83
C THR A 64 9.60 18.13 14.74
N PRO A 65 9.78 19.27 14.04
CA PRO A 65 8.86 19.64 12.94
C PRO A 65 8.90 18.65 11.79
N GLN A 66 10.10 18.15 11.43
CA GLN A 66 10.28 17.20 10.35
C GLN A 66 9.52 15.90 10.64
N ILE A 67 9.69 15.33 11.84
CA ILE A 67 8.99 14.11 12.25
C ILE A 67 7.48 14.34 12.24
N ARG A 68 6.99 15.44 12.81
CA ARG A 68 5.54 15.72 12.88
C ARG A 68 4.92 15.84 11.48
N TYR A 69 5.52 16.63 10.59
CA TYR A 69 4.99 16.82 9.24
C TYR A 69 5.13 15.57 8.38
N SER A 70 6.22 14.80 8.52
CA SER A 70 6.37 13.52 7.82
C SER A 70 5.29 12.52 8.26
N MET A 71 5.02 12.41 9.56
CA MET A 71 3.98 11.49 10.07
C MET A 71 2.59 11.90 9.56
N VAL A 72 2.29 13.20 9.48
CA VAL A 72 1.00 13.65 8.92
C VAL A 72 0.88 13.30 7.45
N LEU A 73 1.94 13.51 6.65
CA LEU A 73 1.93 13.15 5.23
C LEU A 73 1.85 11.62 5.01
N PHE A 74 2.55 10.84 5.82
CA PHE A 74 2.48 9.38 5.76
C PHE A 74 1.08 8.87 6.11
N ASN A 75 0.39 9.46 7.09
CA ASN A 75 -1.01 9.12 7.36
C ASN A 75 -1.90 9.31 6.11
N TRP A 76 -1.74 10.43 5.40
CA TRP A 76 -2.46 10.65 4.14
C TRP A 76 -2.09 9.64 3.06
N PHE A 77 -0.80 9.33 2.92
CA PHE A 77 -0.34 8.28 2.02
C PHE A 77 -1.01 6.93 2.31
N GLY A 78 -1.05 6.52 3.59
CA GLY A 78 -1.71 5.28 4.04
C GLY A 78 -3.18 5.21 3.62
N VAL A 79 -3.93 6.32 3.80
CA VAL A 79 -5.34 6.40 3.37
C VAL A 79 -5.46 6.35 1.85
N CYS A 80 -4.57 7.04 1.12
CA CYS A 80 -4.60 7.07 -0.34
C CYS A 80 -4.22 5.72 -1.00
N LEU A 81 -3.64 4.77 -0.25
CA LEU A 81 -3.44 3.39 -0.72
C LEU A 81 -4.74 2.59 -0.81
N ILE A 82 -5.76 2.90 0.00
CA ILE A 82 -7.03 2.15 0.06
C ILE A 82 -7.73 2.12 -1.32
N PRO A 83 -7.93 3.27 -2.02
CA PRO A 83 -8.43 3.29 -3.40
C PRO A 83 -7.71 2.36 -4.38
N ILE A 84 -6.37 2.31 -4.31
CA ILE A 84 -5.54 1.54 -5.23
C ILE A 84 -5.72 0.05 -4.98
N LEU A 85 -5.73 -0.36 -3.71
CA LEU A 85 -5.95 -1.75 -3.33
C LEU A 85 -7.39 -2.20 -3.64
N ALA A 86 -8.37 -1.31 -3.48
CA ALA A 86 -9.74 -1.53 -3.89
C ALA A 86 -9.85 -1.73 -5.42
N LEU A 87 -9.12 -0.94 -6.22
CA LEU A 87 -9.04 -1.15 -7.68
C LEU A 87 -8.50 -2.53 -8.04
N ILE A 88 -7.44 -2.98 -7.37
CA ILE A 88 -6.93 -4.34 -7.61
C ILE A 88 -8.00 -5.38 -7.28
N ALA A 89 -8.69 -5.24 -6.15
CA ALA A 89 -9.78 -6.14 -5.77
C ALA A 89 -10.92 -6.14 -6.80
N MET A 90 -11.24 -4.99 -7.40
CA MET A 90 -12.21 -4.89 -8.49
C MET A 90 -11.72 -5.58 -9.77
N GLN A 91 -10.45 -5.43 -10.15
CA GLN A 91 -9.88 -6.18 -11.29
C GLN A 91 -9.91 -7.69 -11.05
N ILE A 92 -9.65 -8.16 -9.82
CA ILE A 92 -9.79 -9.57 -9.46
C ILE A 92 -11.23 -10.07 -9.64
N ARG A 93 -12.25 -9.23 -9.38
CA ARG A 93 -13.65 -9.62 -9.61
C ARG A 93 -14.00 -9.85 -11.07
N ARG A 94 -13.22 -9.30 -11.99
CA ARG A 94 -13.39 -9.49 -13.43
C ARG A 94 -12.76 -10.79 -13.94
N MET A 95 -11.95 -11.46 -13.12
CA MET A 95 -11.33 -12.74 -13.46
C MET A 95 -12.36 -13.88 -13.47
N ALA A 96 -12.13 -14.92 -14.27
CA ALA A 96 -13.06 -16.06 -14.39
C ALA A 96 -12.98 -17.05 -13.21
N HIS A 97 -13.25 -16.55 -12.00
CA HIS A 97 -13.31 -17.36 -10.81
C HIS A 97 -14.75 -17.80 -10.52
N ARG A 98 -14.93 -19.05 -10.05
CA ARG A 98 -16.25 -19.56 -9.62
C ARG A 98 -16.84 -18.71 -8.49
N THR A 99 -16.00 -18.22 -7.58
CA THR A 99 -16.42 -17.42 -6.43
C THR A 99 -15.52 -16.18 -6.29
N PRO A 100 -16.00 -15.08 -5.69
CA PRO A 100 -15.22 -13.85 -5.49
C PRO A 100 -14.20 -13.94 -4.33
N ILE A 101 -13.80 -15.15 -3.92
CA ILE A 101 -13.01 -15.37 -2.69
C ILE A 101 -11.68 -14.63 -2.70
N PHE A 102 -10.99 -14.57 -3.85
CA PHE A 102 -9.73 -13.83 -3.98
C PHE A 102 -9.92 -12.32 -3.82
N SER A 103 -11.02 -11.77 -4.32
CA SER A 103 -11.33 -10.34 -4.15
C SER A 103 -11.60 -9.99 -2.69
N TYR A 104 -12.35 -10.83 -1.96
CA TYR A 104 -12.58 -10.63 -0.53
C TYR A 104 -11.32 -10.82 0.31
N ALA A 105 -10.49 -11.82 0.00
CA ALA A 105 -9.21 -12.02 0.67
C ALA A 105 -8.26 -10.83 0.43
N MET A 106 -8.27 -10.27 -0.78
CA MET A 106 -7.53 -9.05 -1.12
C MET A 106 -8.01 -7.86 -0.30
N LEU A 107 -9.33 -7.66 -0.17
CA LEU A 107 -9.88 -6.58 0.66
C LEU A 107 -9.53 -6.74 2.15
N GLY A 108 -9.49 -7.97 2.66
CA GLY A 108 -9.02 -8.25 4.03
C GLY A 108 -7.57 -7.80 4.23
N CYS A 109 -6.69 -8.09 3.27
CA CYS A 109 -5.31 -7.61 3.31
C CYS A 109 -5.20 -6.09 3.15
N ALA A 110 -6.04 -5.51 2.29
CA ALA A 110 -6.10 -4.09 2.01
C ALA A 110 -6.63 -3.25 3.18
N ALA A 111 -7.45 -3.82 4.05
CA ALA A 111 -7.90 -3.18 5.28
C ALA A 111 -6.83 -3.27 6.38
N GLY A 112 -6.19 -4.43 6.54
CA GLY A 112 -5.20 -4.67 7.60
C GLY A 112 -3.91 -3.86 7.43
N GLY A 113 -3.34 -3.87 6.22
CA GLY A 113 -2.03 -3.28 5.96
C GLY A 113 -1.95 -1.78 6.27
N PRO A 114 -2.73 -0.93 5.57
CA PRO A 114 -2.80 0.51 5.84
C PRO A 114 -3.17 0.85 7.29
N THR A 115 -4.06 0.08 7.92
CA THR A 115 -4.45 0.34 9.32
C THR A 115 -3.27 0.19 10.28
N LEU A 116 -2.49 -0.88 10.15
CA LEU A 116 -1.29 -1.08 10.97
C LEU A 116 -0.23 0.00 10.71
N PHE A 117 -0.08 0.42 9.45
CA PHE A 117 0.79 1.53 9.09
C PHE A 117 0.39 2.83 9.79
N LEU A 118 -0.90 3.17 9.82
CA LEU A 118 -1.41 4.34 10.56
C LEU A 118 -1.17 4.23 12.07
N ILE A 119 -1.29 3.04 12.65
CA ILE A 119 -0.99 2.82 14.08
C ILE A 119 0.48 3.13 14.39
N ALA A 120 1.40 2.67 13.54
CA ALA A 120 2.83 2.98 13.68
C ALA A 120 3.09 4.49 13.60
N ASP A 121 2.52 5.16 12.59
CA ASP A 121 2.65 6.62 12.40
C ASP A 121 2.12 7.41 13.59
N VAL A 122 0.98 7.00 14.17
CA VAL A 122 0.42 7.63 15.36
C VAL A 122 1.36 7.50 16.55
N CYS A 123 2.03 6.35 16.72
CA CYS A 123 2.97 6.14 17.81
C CYS A 123 4.22 7.03 17.69
N TRP A 124 4.82 7.14 16.50
CA TRP A 124 5.92 8.09 16.25
C TRP A 124 5.47 9.55 16.41
N LEU A 125 4.27 9.89 15.94
CA LEU A 125 3.71 11.23 16.08
C LEU A 125 3.47 11.57 17.56
N LEU A 126 2.97 10.63 18.37
CA LEU A 126 2.77 10.83 19.80
C LEU A 126 4.09 11.02 20.55
N ALA A 127 5.14 10.30 20.18
CA ALA A 127 6.49 10.49 20.71
C ALA A 127 7.03 11.90 20.40
N ALA A 128 6.84 12.37 19.16
CA ALA A 128 7.23 13.72 18.74
C ALA A 128 6.31 14.84 19.26
N PHE A 129 5.05 14.55 19.54
CA PHE A 129 4.06 15.53 20.02
C PHE A 129 4.27 15.85 21.51
N ARG A 130 4.67 14.85 22.31
CA ARG A 130 4.95 14.98 23.75
C ARG A 130 6.38 14.54 24.11
N PRO A 131 7.41 15.26 23.63
CA PRO A 131 8.81 14.90 23.85
C PRO A 131 9.25 15.04 25.32
N GLU A 132 8.46 15.71 26.17
CA GLU A 132 8.66 15.88 27.61
C GLU A 132 8.42 14.60 28.44
N ARG A 133 7.87 13.54 27.83
CA ARG A 133 7.69 12.24 28.51
C ARG A 133 9.01 11.66 29.00
N SER A 134 8.90 10.72 29.95
CA SER A 134 10.07 9.98 30.43
C SER A 134 10.73 9.24 29.25
N PRO A 135 12.07 9.10 29.24
CA PRO A 135 12.77 8.46 28.13
C PRO A 135 12.27 7.05 27.82
N GLU A 136 11.90 6.28 28.84
CA GLU A 136 11.44 4.89 28.73
C GLU A 136 10.09 4.81 28.01
N LEU A 137 9.17 5.74 28.29
CA LEU A 137 7.88 5.80 27.60
C LEU A 137 8.04 6.21 26.14
N THR A 138 8.97 7.12 25.85
CA THR A 138 9.30 7.52 24.48
C THR A 138 9.93 6.36 23.70
N GLN A 139 10.83 5.61 24.33
CA GLN A 139 11.42 4.40 23.74
C GLN A 139 10.36 3.34 23.46
N LEU A 140 9.47 3.06 24.42
CA LEU A 140 8.37 2.10 24.22
C LEU A 140 7.50 2.48 23.02
N LEU A 141 7.11 3.76 22.89
CA LEU A 141 6.34 4.25 21.74
C LEU A 141 7.10 4.12 20.43
N ASN A 142 8.39 4.46 20.44
CA ASN A 142 9.26 4.35 19.28
C ASN A 142 9.40 2.91 18.79
N ASP A 143 9.72 1.99 19.70
CA ASP A 143 9.93 0.58 19.38
C ASP A 143 8.63 -0.07 18.93
N PHE A 144 7.52 0.26 19.58
CA PHE A 144 6.20 -0.21 19.15
C PHE A 144 5.86 0.29 17.74
N ALA A 145 6.21 1.52 17.39
CA ALA A 145 6.03 2.05 16.05
C ALA A 145 6.91 1.32 15.01
N TRP A 146 8.22 1.15 15.26
CA TRP A 146 9.14 0.45 14.37
C TRP A 146 8.77 -1.02 14.13
N VAL A 147 8.34 -1.71 15.19
CA VAL A 147 7.85 -3.09 15.10
C VAL A 147 6.53 -3.14 14.35
N THR A 148 5.55 -2.30 14.68
CA THR A 148 4.23 -2.28 13.99
C THR A 148 4.38 -1.95 12.51
N PHE A 149 5.25 -1.00 12.15
CA PHE A 149 5.60 -0.66 10.77
C PHE A 149 6.15 -1.84 9.96
N THR A 150 6.68 -2.86 10.64
CA THR A 150 7.22 -4.05 10.01
C THR A 150 6.26 -5.25 10.10
N VAL A 151 5.43 -5.33 11.14
CA VAL A 151 4.36 -6.34 11.29
C VAL A 151 3.26 -6.18 10.21
N VAL A 152 3.27 -5.09 9.43
CA VAL A 152 2.45 -4.96 8.22
C VAL A 152 2.84 -5.96 7.10
N VAL A 153 4.08 -6.45 7.11
CA VAL A 153 4.68 -7.23 6.01
C VAL A 153 3.90 -8.51 5.66
N PRO A 154 3.43 -9.33 6.62
CA PRO A 154 2.57 -10.48 6.32
C PRO A 154 1.31 -10.14 5.51
N PHE A 155 0.70 -8.97 5.71
CA PHE A 155 -0.43 -8.52 4.89
C PHE A 155 0.00 -8.16 3.46
N LEU A 156 1.21 -7.60 3.29
CA LEU A 156 1.81 -7.31 1.99
C LEU A 156 2.19 -8.58 1.21
N ILE A 157 2.70 -9.59 1.91
CA ILE A 157 2.96 -10.92 1.36
C ILE A 157 1.63 -11.58 0.97
N GLY A 158 0.65 -11.57 1.87
CA GLY A 158 -0.69 -12.11 1.66
C GLY A 158 -1.35 -11.54 0.41
N GLN A 159 -1.43 -10.21 0.27
CA GLN A 159 -2.00 -9.58 -0.93
C GLN A 159 -1.28 -9.99 -2.22
N SER A 160 0.04 -10.10 -2.18
CA SER A 160 0.85 -10.41 -3.36
C SER A 160 0.64 -11.86 -3.80
N VAL A 161 0.60 -12.79 -2.84
CA VAL A 161 0.31 -14.21 -3.09
C VAL A 161 -1.12 -14.40 -3.56
N ILE A 162 -2.10 -13.73 -2.94
CA ILE A 162 -3.52 -13.77 -3.34
C ILE A 162 -3.68 -13.27 -4.77
N LEU A 163 -3.07 -12.12 -5.11
CA LEU A 163 -3.13 -11.58 -6.46
C LEU A 163 -2.47 -12.53 -7.47
N ALA A 164 -1.30 -13.07 -7.15
CA ALA A 164 -0.63 -14.03 -8.03
C ALA A 164 -1.50 -15.28 -8.26
N ALA A 165 -2.10 -15.83 -7.21
CA ALA A 165 -3.02 -16.97 -7.29
C ALA A 165 -4.25 -16.64 -8.17
N ALA A 166 -4.87 -15.48 -7.94
CA ALA A 166 -5.99 -15.01 -8.77
C ALA A 166 -5.60 -14.96 -10.25
N ILE A 167 -4.42 -14.44 -10.59
CA ILE A 167 -3.96 -14.38 -11.98
C ILE A 167 -3.71 -15.78 -12.56
N TYR A 168 -3.18 -16.72 -11.77
CA TYR A 168 -2.96 -18.09 -12.26
C TYR A 168 -4.25 -18.87 -12.52
N PHE A 169 -5.29 -18.59 -11.75
CA PHE A 169 -6.61 -19.21 -11.88
C PHE A 169 -7.58 -18.39 -12.76
N ASP A 170 -7.08 -17.42 -13.51
CA ASP A 170 -7.87 -16.67 -14.49
C ASP A 170 -7.86 -17.40 -15.84
N ASP A 171 -8.82 -18.30 -16.04
CA ASP A 171 -8.95 -19.15 -17.25
C ASP A 171 -9.64 -18.45 -18.43
N GLN A 172 -9.60 -17.12 -18.49
CA GLN A 172 -10.18 -16.37 -19.60
C GLN A 172 -9.32 -16.46 -20.87
N PRO A 173 -9.94 -16.46 -22.07
CA PRO A 173 -9.21 -16.33 -23.33
C PRO A 173 -8.36 -15.06 -23.40
N GLN A 174 -8.83 -13.99 -22.74
CA GLN A 174 -8.09 -12.74 -22.56
C GLN A 174 -8.00 -12.44 -21.05
N PRO A 175 -6.88 -12.80 -20.38
CA PRO A 175 -6.77 -12.62 -18.94
C PRO A 175 -6.72 -11.14 -18.54
N VAL A 176 -7.26 -10.83 -17.35
CA VAL A 176 -7.33 -9.45 -16.84
C VAL A 176 -5.94 -8.89 -16.64
N PHE A 177 -5.03 -9.68 -16.05
CA PHE A 177 -3.61 -9.34 -15.96
C PHE A 177 -2.76 -10.38 -16.69
N ALA A 178 -1.63 -9.93 -17.24
CA ALA A 178 -0.68 -10.84 -17.86
C ALA A 178 0.03 -11.71 -16.80
N ARG A 179 0.40 -12.94 -17.16
CA ARG A 179 1.02 -13.91 -16.23
C ARG A 179 2.31 -13.41 -15.57
N TRP A 180 3.06 -12.52 -16.22
CA TRP A 180 4.26 -11.92 -15.64
C TRP A 180 3.97 -11.12 -14.35
N VAL A 181 2.77 -10.55 -14.23
CA VAL A 181 2.32 -9.83 -13.02
C VAL A 181 2.24 -10.78 -11.83
N ALA A 182 1.89 -12.06 -12.05
CA ALA A 182 1.88 -13.08 -11.01
C ALA A 182 3.31 -13.40 -10.54
N TYR A 183 4.25 -13.65 -11.47
CA TYR A 183 5.66 -13.89 -11.13
C TYR A 183 6.27 -12.70 -10.38
N PHE A 184 5.96 -11.47 -10.83
CA PHE A 184 6.39 -10.24 -10.17
C PHE A 184 5.88 -10.16 -8.72
N ASN A 185 4.59 -10.42 -8.48
CA ASN A 185 4.04 -10.39 -7.13
C ASN A 185 4.62 -11.49 -6.23
N LEU A 186 4.90 -12.68 -6.75
CA LEU A 186 5.60 -13.72 -5.99
C LEU A 186 7.05 -13.33 -5.66
N LEU A 187 7.75 -12.64 -6.57
CA LEU A 187 9.08 -12.11 -6.32
C LEU A 187 9.05 -11.04 -5.23
N VAL A 188 8.08 -10.12 -5.27
CA VAL A 188 7.88 -9.10 -4.22
C VAL A 188 7.57 -9.76 -2.88
N ALA A 189 6.68 -10.77 -2.86
CA ALA A 189 6.38 -11.54 -1.66
C ALA A 189 7.65 -12.16 -1.06
N ALA A 190 8.48 -12.81 -1.88
CA ALA A 190 9.75 -13.40 -1.44
C ALA A 190 10.73 -12.35 -0.92
N ALA A 191 10.84 -11.19 -1.57
CA ALA A 191 11.69 -10.09 -1.13
C ALA A 191 11.26 -9.48 0.21
N LEU A 192 9.97 -9.59 0.54
CA LEU A 192 9.39 -9.11 1.81
C LEU A 192 9.54 -10.11 2.96
N VAL A 193 9.73 -11.41 2.68
CA VAL A 193 9.84 -12.45 3.73
C VAL A 193 10.87 -12.11 4.82
N PRO A 194 12.11 -11.66 4.51
CA PRO A 194 13.10 -11.36 5.54
C PRO A 194 12.61 -10.33 6.57
N ALA A 195 11.85 -9.32 6.13
CA ALA A 195 11.34 -8.28 7.02
C ALA A 195 10.32 -8.82 8.03
N SER A 196 9.67 -9.96 7.77
CA SER A 196 8.77 -10.61 8.74
C SER A 196 9.48 -11.08 10.01
N PHE A 197 10.81 -11.21 9.98
CA PHE A 197 11.63 -11.70 11.10
C PHE A 197 12.28 -10.59 11.94
N VAL A 198 11.77 -9.36 11.84
CA VAL A 198 12.36 -8.19 12.51
C VAL A 198 12.51 -8.33 14.03
N GLY A 199 11.63 -9.11 14.67
CA GLY A 199 11.65 -9.34 16.11
C GLY A 199 12.69 -10.36 16.59
N VAL A 200 13.46 -10.97 15.68
CA VAL A 200 14.42 -12.04 16.02
C VAL A 200 15.80 -11.51 16.37
N SER A 201 16.17 -10.30 15.92
CA SER A 201 17.48 -9.72 16.19
C SER A 201 17.43 -8.20 16.35
N LEU A 202 18.20 -7.69 17.32
CA LEU A 202 18.45 -6.27 17.51
C LEU A 202 19.62 -5.75 16.67
N THR A 203 20.37 -6.62 15.98
CA THR A 203 21.50 -6.20 15.14
C THR A 203 21.58 -6.98 13.84
N GLY A 204 22.30 -6.44 12.86
CA GLY A 204 22.54 -7.10 11.57
C GLY A 204 21.42 -6.86 10.55
N PRO A 205 21.41 -7.62 9.44
CA PRO A 205 20.58 -7.31 8.27
C PRO A 205 19.07 -7.47 8.50
N LEU A 206 18.68 -8.25 9.51
CA LEU A 206 17.28 -8.49 9.88
C LEU A 206 16.74 -7.54 10.97
N ALA A 207 17.60 -6.77 11.64
CA ALA A 207 17.15 -5.71 12.55
C ALA A 207 16.25 -4.71 11.81
N TRP A 208 15.37 -3.98 12.52
CA TRP A 208 14.39 -3.11 11.84
C TRP A 208 15.02 -1.97 11.02
N ASP A 209 16.25 -1.59 11.32
CA ASP A 209 17.07 -0.60 10.61
C ASP A 209 18.01 -1.25 9.57
N GLY A 210 18.03 -2.58 9.50
CA GLY A 210 18.92 -3.38 8.67
C GLY A 210 18.59 -3.37 7.17
N ALA A 211 19.56 -3.81 6.37
CA ALA A 211 19.46 -3.84 4.91
C ALA A 211 18.27 -4.64 4.37
N LEU A 212 17.88 -5.75 5.01
CA LEU A 212 16.78 -6.59 4.53
C LEU A 212 15.43 -6.11 5.04
N SER A 213 15.33 -5.81 6.35
CA SER A 213 14.04 -5.44 6.97
C SER A 213 13.62 -4.01 6.65
N PHE A 214 14.56 -3.08 6.45
CA PHE A 214 14.27 -1.71 6.07
C PHE A 214 14.41 -1.49 4.56
N TRP A 215 15.62 -1.61 4.01
CA TRP A 215 15.90 -1.15 2.65
C TRP A 215 15.27 -2.03 1.57
N LEU A 216 15.52 -3.34 1.61
CA LEU A 216 14.92 -4.28 0.65
C LEU A 216 13.38 -4.21 0.70
N LYS A 217 12.80 -4.18 1.91
CA LYS A 217 11.35 -4.02 2.13
C LYS A 217 10.82 -2.76 1.44
N ASN A 218 11.36 -1.58 1.77
CA ASN A 218 10.85 -0.31 1.26
C ASN A 218 11.07 -0.17 -0.26
N ILE A 219 12.19 -0.66 -0.79
CA ILE A 219 12.45 -0.69 -2.24
C ILE A 219 11.45 -1.61 -2.93
N ALA A 220 11.21 -2.81 -2.40
CA ALA A 220 10.23 -3.75 -2.97
C ALA A 220 8.82 -3.15 -3.00
N ILE A 221 8.39 -2.46 -1.94
CA ILE A 221 7.11 -1.75 -1.89
C ILE A 221 7.06 -0.63 -2.93
N GLY A 222 8.10 0.21 -3.00
CA GLY A 222 8.16 1.31 -3.96
C GLY A 222 8.09 0.84 -5.40
N VAL A 223 8.87 -0.20 -5.75
CA VAL A 223 8.83 -0.84 -7.07
C VAL A 223 7.45 -1.45 -7.34
N TRP A 224 6.85 -2.12 -6.35
CA TRP A 224 5.52 -2.69 -6.47
C TRP A 224 4.46 -1.62 -6.77
N VAL A 225 4.47 -0.48 -6.07
CA VAL A 225 3.53 0.62 -6.31
C VAL A 225 3.64 1.15 -7.74
N VAL A 226 4.86 1.36 -8.24
CA VAL A 226 5.09 1.87 -9.60
C VAL A 226 4.64 0.86 -10.66
N VAL A 227 5.05 -0.40 -10.53
CA VAL A 227 4.73 -1.46 -11.49
C VAL A 227 3.23 -1.76 -11.49
N MET A 228 2.62 -1.95 -10.32
CA MET A 228 1.18 -2.20 -10.20
C MET A 228 0.36 -1.00 -10.64
N GLY A 229 0.83 0.22 -10.40
CA GLY A 229 0.22 1.43 -10.92
C GLY A 229 0.10 1.44 -12.44
N GLY A 230 1.18 1.12 -13.15
CA GLY A 230 1.19 1.01 -14.61
C GLY A 230 0.36 -0.18 -15.14
N VAL A 231 0.35 -1.31 -14.43
CA VAL A 231 -0.47 -2.48 -14.78
C VAL A 231 -1.97 -2.19 -14.61
N LEU A 232 -2.36 -1.59 -13.48
CA LEU A 232 -3.74 -1.20 -13.20
C LEU A 232 -4.24 -0.17 -14.19
N GLY A 233 -3.44 0.86 -14.47
CA GLY A 233 -3.80 1.88 -15.46
C GLY A 233 -4.12 1.25 -16.81
N ARG A 234 -3.23 0.38 -17.32
CA ARG A 234 -3.49 -0.34 -18.58
C ARG A 234 -4.76 -1.20 -18.53
N ALA A 235 -5.01 -1.90 -17.42
CA ALA A 235 -6.18 -2.76 -17.28
C ALA A 235 -7.50 -1.96 -17.29
N VAL A 236 -7.54 -0.81 -16.59
CA VAL A 236 -8.71 0.08 -16.54
C VAL A 236 -8.95 0.77 -17.88
N TYR A 237 -7.90 1.22 -18.56
CA TYR A 237 -8.05 1.81 -19.91
C TYR A 237 -8.51 0.78 -20.94
N ARG A 238 -8.02 -0.46 -20.87
CA ARG A 238 -8.46 -1.56 -21.74
C ARG A 238 -9.94 -1.88 -21.52
N GLU A 239 -10.37 -1.95 -20.28
CA GLU A 239 -11.79 -2.15 -19.91
C GLU A 239 -12.71 -1.08 -20.49
N ARG A 240 -12.32 0.20 -20.37
CA ARG A 240 -13.08 1.30 -20.97
C ARG A 240 -13.21 1.18 -22.48
N ALA A 241 -12.13 0.78 -23.17
CA ALA A 241 -12.15 0.58 -24.61
C ALA A 241 -13.12 -0.55 -25.02
N GLU A 242 -13.11 -1.67 -24.28
CA GLU A 242 -14.03 -2.81 -24.48
C GLU A 242 -15.50 -2.41 -24.23
N ILE A 243 -15.77 -1.59 -23.21
CA ILE A 243 -17.13 -1.08 -22.94
C ILE A 243 -17.59 -0.17 -24.07
N HIS A 244 -16.74 0.76 -24.51
CA HIS A 244 -17.07 1.70 -25.58
C HIS A 244 -17.34 1.01 -26.92
N SER A 245 -16.51 0.02 -27.30
CA SER A 245 -16.73 -0.75 -28.53
C SER A 245 -18.05 -1.51 -28.49
N ARG A 246 -18.36 -2.18 -27.37
CA ARG A 246 -19.61 -2.92 -27.21
C ARG A 246 -20.83 -2.00 -27.23
N THR A 247 -20.74 -0.80 -26.64
CA THR A 247 -21.83 0.19 -26.73
C THR A 247 -22.01 0.72 -28.15
N ALA A 248 -20.93 0.93 -28.91
CA ALA A 248 -21.00 1.34 -30.30
C ALA A 248 -21.62 0.26 -31.21
N GLU A 249 -21.25 -1.01 -31.00
CA GLU A 249 -21.86 -2.16 -31.69
C GLU A 249 -23.37 -2.26 -31.42
N LEU A 250 -23.79 -2.09 -30.16
CA LEU A 250 -25.21 -2.12 -29.78
C LEU A 250 -26.01 -0.90 -30.28
N ALA A 251 -25.36 0.24 -30.52
CA ALA A 251 -26.00 1.45 -31.05
C ALA A 251 -26.09 1.46 -32.59
N GLY A 252 -25.26 0.66 -33.27
CA GLY A 252 -25.26 0.50 -34.72
C GLY A 252 -26.07 -0.70 -35.24
N ALA A 253 -26.53 -1.58 -34.35
CA ALA A 253 -27.40 -2.74 -34.64
C ALA A 253 -28.88 -2.41 -34.41
#